data_AF-A0A432R4H9-F1
#
_entry.id   AF-A0A432R4H9-F1
#
_cell.length_a   1.000
_cell.length_b   1.000
_cell.length_c   1.000
_cell.angle_alpha   90.00
_cell.angle_beta   90.00
_cell.angle_gamma   90.00
#
_symmetry.space_group_name_H-M   'P 1'
#
loop_
_entity.id
_entity.type
_entity.pdbx_description
1 polymer ?
#
loop_
_entity_poly.entity_id
_entity_poly.type
_entity_poly.pdbx_seq_one_letter_code
_entity_poly.pdbx_strand_id
1 'polypeptide(L)'
;MNRLLDILMVFLSAVIAISIGVIVAFYPSDKAIVNTRYAETKELSDTGTQKRESSKESSTYTPGNIPEENTTLEDEINKKISSSFKKIKEGIVYHPALILKVKGVSNGTEVHLITFSTMEWPFIRTYISDDTVLERPERVYLCEDGIVDISYTIKGIWPPEIHRGKLEGKGILVTPDEKGNLNFNAFNGNCTDNGFVFTDTGEFAGICFGSKFIGAEELYRTIPSECQTIYPKEEGRDADIQGENG
;
A
#
# COMPACT_ATOMS: atom_id res chain seq x y z
N MET A 1 -53.48 -10.81 10.98
CA MET A 1 -52.25 -10.34 10.30
C MET A 1 -51.27 -9.59 11.22
N ASN A 2 -51.69 -8.90 12.29
CA ASN A 2 -50.76 -8.11 13.13
C ASN A 2 -49.72 -8.92 13.94
N ARG A 3 -50.09 -10.06 14.53
CA ARG A 3 -49.17 -10.82 15.40
C ARG A 3 -47.91 -11.34 14.73
N LEU A 4 -47.97 -11.66 13.44
CA LEU A 4 -46.82 -12.17 12.70
C LEU A 4 -45.84 -11.04 12.36
N LEU A 5 -46.37 -9.84 12.10
CA LEU A 5 -45.59 -8.63 11.85
C LEU A 5 -44.86 -8.17 13.11
N ASP A 6 -45.53 -8.24 14.27
CA ASP A 6 -44.95 -7.89 15.56
C ASP A 6 -43.79 -8.82 15.94
N ILE A 7 -43.94 -10.14 15.71
CA ILE A 7 -42.87 -11.12 15.96
C ILE A 7 -41.67 -10.88 15.02
N LEU A 8 -41.93 -10.56 13.74
CA LEU A 8 -40.88 -10.29 12.77
C LEU A 8 -40.07 -9.03 13.14
N MET A 9 -40.75 -7.98 13.61
CA MET A 9 -40.10 -6.74 14.06
C MET A 9 -39.24 -6.94 15.31
N VAL A 10 -39.70 -7.77 16.25
CA VAL A 10 -38.88 -8.12 17.43
C VAL A 10 -37.65 -8.93 17.04
N PHE A 11 -37.77 -9.87 16.10
CA PHE A 11 -36.62 -10.63 15.61
C PHE A 11 -35.61 -9.75 14.86
N LEU A 12 -36.08 -8.89 13.95
CA LEU A 12 -35.20 -7.98 13.19
C LEU A 12 -34.48 -6.99 14.11
N SER A 13 -35.17 -6.41 15.10
CA SER A 13 -34.54 -5.50 16.06
C SER A 13 -33.49 -6.19 16.94
N ALA A 14 -33.74 -7.43 17.38
CA ALA A 14 -32.77 -8.20 18.14
C ALA A 14 -31.52 -8.54 17.31
N VAL A 15 -31.70 -8.96 16.05
CA VAL A 15 -30.59 -9.29 15.14
C VAL A 15 -29.74 -8.04 14.85
N ILE A 16 -30.38 -6.90 14.61
CA ILE A 16 -29.68 -5.62 14.38
C ILE A 16 -28.90 -5.18 15.62
N ALA A 17 -29.51 -5.25 16.81
CA ALA A 17 -28.84 -4.86 18.05
C ALA A 17 -27.61 -5.75 18.36
N ILE A 18 -27.72 -7.06 18.14
CA ILE A 18 -26.61 -7.99 18.35
C ILE A 18 -25.50 -7.75 17.32
N SER A 19 -25.84 -7.54 16.04
CA SER A 19 -24.84 -7.31 15.00
C SER A 19 -24.10 -5.98 15.18
N ILE A 20 -24.79 -4.89 15.57
CA ILE A 20 -24.13 -3.62 15.93
C ILE A 20 -23.25 -3.79 17.18
N GLY A 21 -23.72 -4.53 18.19
CA GLY A 21 -22.95 -4.80 19.41
C GLY A 21 -21.65 -5.56 19.13
N VAL A 22 -21.69 -6.54 18.23
CA VAL A 22 -20.49 -7.28 17.79
C VAL A 22 -19.55 -6.35 17.03
N ILE A 23 -20.03 -5.53 16.10
CA ILE A 23 -19.18 -4.60 15.35
C ILE A 23 -18.48 -3.61 16.31
N VAL A 24 -19.20 -3.03 17.28
CA VAL A 24 -18.62 -2.08 18.25
C VAL A 24 -17.63 -2.74 19.20
N ALA A 25 -17.85 -4.00 19.59
CA ALA A 25 -16.93 -4.73 20.47
C ALA A 25 -15.64 -5.16 19.78
N PHE A 26 -15.70 -5.47 18.47
CA PHE A 26 -14.53 -5.90 17.68
C PHE A 26 -13.84 -4.75 16.91
N TYR A 27 -14.47 -3.57 16.83
CA TYR A 27 -13.88 -2.34 16.29
C TYR A 27 -13.98 -1.19 17.32
N PRO A 28 -13.14 -1.19 18.38
CA PRO A 28 -13.04 -0.02 19.23
C PRO A 28 -12.57 1.18 18.38
N SER A 29 -13.35 2.27 18.41
CA SER A 29 -13.05 3.49 17.65
C SER A 29 -11.86 4.20 18.29
N ASP A 30 -10.68 4.11 17.66
CA ASP A 30 -9.48 4.90 18.00
C ASP A 30 -9.64 6.37 17.56
N LYS A 31 -10.64 7.06 18.09
CA LYS A 31 -10.72 8.52 18.03
C LYS A 31 -10.40 9.09 19.40
N ALA A 32 -9.11 9.05 19.73
CA ALA A 32 -8.55 9.97 20.70
C ALA A 32 -8.68 11.40 20.14
N ILE A 33 -9.71 12.12 20.59
CA ILE A 33 -9.81 13.57 20.46
C ILE A 33 -8.67 14.16 21.29
N VAL A 34 -7.54 14.46 20.64
CA VAL A 34 -6.45 15.19 21.29
C VAL A 34 -6.81 16.68 21.33
N ASN A 35 -7.29 17.09 22.50
CA ASN A 35 -7.44 18.47 22.91
C ASN A 35 -6.05 18.99 23.32
N THR A 36 -5.34 19.70 22.45
CA THR A 36 -4.13 20.45 22.85
C THR A 36 -4.47 21.91 23.07
N ARG A 37 -4.74 22.23 24.34
CA ARG A 37 -4.63 23.59 24.89
C ARG A 37 -3.14 23.99 24.96
N TYR A 38 -2.87 25.20 24.49
CA TYR A 38 -1.85 26.15 24.96
C TYR A 38 -0.72 25.64 25.86
N ALA A 39 0.51 25.76 25.35
CA ALA A 39 1.68 26.12 26.14
C ALA A 39 2.63 26.96 25.27
N GLU A 40 2.31 28.25 25.19
CA GLU A 40 3.28 29.32 24.95
C GLU A 40 4.26 29.34 26.14
N THR A 41 5.58 29.41 25.90
CA THR A 41 6.56 30.13 26.75
C THR A 41 7.98 30.09 26.15
N LYS A 42 8.39 31.28 25.70
CA LYS A 42 9.69 31.97 25.81
C LYS A 42 10.92 31.51 25.03
N GLU A 43 11.31 32.42 24.14
CA GLU A 43 12.68 32.82 23.82
C GLU A 43 13.58 33.00 25.05
N LEU A 44 14.86 32.69 24.88
CA LEU A 44 15.93 33.55 25.37
C LEU A 44 17.09 33.56 24.36
N SER A 45 17.35 34.73 23.76
CA SER A 45 18.61 35.06 23.12
C SER A 45 19.77 34.97 24.12
N ASP A 46 20.96 34.60 23.66
CA ASP A 46 22.10 35.44 23.99
C ASP A 46 23.19 35.47 22.90
N THR A 47 23.86 36.61 22.89
CA THR A 47 24.50 37.27 21.76
C THR A 47 26.02 37.12 21.82
N GLY A 48 26.68 36.96 20.68
CA GLY A 48 28.13 37.11 20.55
C GLY A 48 28.52 37.85 19.26
N THR A 49 28.53 39.18 19.31
CA THR A 49 28.93 40.08 18.20
C THR A 49 30.44 40.32 18.21
N GLN A 50 31.08 40.28 17.04
CA GLN A 50 32.23 41.16 16.75
C GLN A 50 32.19 41.69 15.29
N LYS A 51 32.02 43.02 15.20
CA LYS A 51 32.20 43.98 14.07
C LYS A 51 33.60 43.84 13.43
N ARG A 52 33.96 44.32 12.21
CA ARG A 52 33.50 45.36 11.25
C ARG A 52 34.35 45.13 9.96
N GLU A 53 33.91 45.32 8.71
CA GLU A 53 33.86 46.60 7.95
C GLU A 53 33.29 46.25 6.55
N SER A 54 32.14 46.78 6.14
CA SER A 54 31.95 47.97 5.30
C SER A 54 32.50 47.89 3.86
N SER A 55 31.64 47.50 2.91
CA SER A 55 31.48 48.27 1.67
C SER A 55 30.02 48.21 1.24
N LYS A 56 29.40 49.40 1.09
CA LYS A 56 28.10 49.58 0.46
C LYS A 56 28.32 49.50 -1.05
N GLU A 57 27.60 48.62 -1.72
CA GLU A 57 27.29 48.83 -3.13
C GLU A 57 25.85 48.43 -3.43
N SER A 58 25.27 49.24 -4.31
CA SER A 58 23.86 49.48 -4.57
C SER A 58 23.02 48.23 -4.84
N SER A 59 21.91 48.11 -4.12
CA SER A 59 20.83 47.16 -4.37
C SER A 59 20.05 47.56 -5.64
N THR A 60 20.12 46.72 -6.67
CA THR A 60 19.03 46.56 -7.64
C THR A 60 18.43 45.18 -7.41
N TYR A 61 17.19 45.15 -6.94
CA TYR A 61 16.44 43.92 -6.71
C TYR A 61 16.10 43.28 -8.07
N THR A 62 16.69 42.12 -8.35
CA THR A 62 16.17 41.16 -9.32
C THR A 62 15.60 39.99 -8.51
N PRO A 63 14.34 39.59 -8.67
CA PRO A 63 13.80 38.41 -8.00
C PRO A 63 14.60 37.20 -8.47
N GLY A 64 15.32 36.57 -7.55
CA GLY A 64 16.04 35.33 -7.81
C GLY A 64 15.05 34.23 -8.16
N ASN A 65 15.21 33.66 -9.35
CA ASN A 65 14.64 32.36 -9.68
C ASN A 65 15.16 31.35 -8.65
N ILE A 66 14.23 30.71 -7.95
CA ILE A 66 14.49 29.49 -7.18
C ILE A 66 14.92 28.41 -8.20
N PRO A 67 15.94 27.58 -7.93
CA PRO A 67 16.52 26.72 -8.96
C PRO A 67 15.51 25.66 -9.44
N GLU A 68 15.29 25.63 -10.74
CA GLU A 68 14.41 24.72 -11.50
C GLU A 68 14.92 23.25 -11.48
N GLU A 69 16.10 23.01 -10.91
CA GLU A 69 16.86 21.74 -10.95
C GLU A 69 16.40 20.69 -9.93
N ASN A 70 15.85 21.11 -8.79
CA ASN A 70 15.36 20.16 -7.76
C ASN A 70 14.03 19.50 -8.18
N THR A 71 13.17 20.23 -8.88
CA THR A 71 11.86 19.74 -9.30
C THR A 71 12.00 18.61 -10.32
N THR A 72 12.97 18.72 -11.23
CA THR A 72 13.20 17.69 -12.27
C THR A 72 13.68 16.36 -11.70
N LEU A 73 14.53 16.39 -10.67
CA LEU A 73 15.05 15.16 -10.06
C LEU A 73 13.96 14.42 -9.27
N GLU A 74 13.16 15.14 -8.49
CA GLU A 74 12.04 14.57 -7.74
C GLU A 74 11.00 13.95 -8.69
N ASP A 75 10.67 14.64 -9.78
CA ASP A 75 9.76 14.13 -10.82
C ASP A 75 10.31 12.86 -11.50
N GLU A 76 11.61 12.79 -11.78
CA GLU A 76 12.26 11.61 -12.33
C GLU A 76 12.18 10.41 -11.38
N ILE A 77 12.44 10.63 -10.09
CA ILE A 77 12.36 9.59 -9.06
C ILE A 77 10.91 9.12 -8.90
N ASN A 78 9.95 10.04 -8.79
CA ASN A 78 8.53 9.72 -8.67
C ASN A 78 8.02 8.95 -9.89
N LYS A 79 8.51 9.29 -11.10
CA LYS A 79 8.21 8.54 -12.32
C LYS A 79 8.81 7.13 -12.32
N LYS A 80 10.05 6.98 -11.84
CA LYS A 80 10.71 5.66 -11.68
C LYS A 80 9.97 4.78 -10.67
N ILE A 81 9.53 5.37 -9.55
CA ILE A 81 8.74 4.65 -8.55
C ILE A 81 7.37 4.28 -9.13
N SER A 82 6.69 5.21 -9.80
CA SER A 82 5.39 4.96 -10.43
C SER A 82 5.44 3.80 -11.44
N SER A 83 6.50 3.71 -12.24
CA SER A 83 6.64 2.66 -13.26
C SER A 83 6.92 1.27 -12.68
N SER A 84 7.30 1.21 -11.40
CA SER A 84 7.49 -0.05 -10.67
C SER A 84 6.16 -0.72 -10.31
N PHE A 85 5.08 0.05 -10.17
CA PHE A 85 3.77 -0.47 -9.81
C PHE A 85 3.07 -1.12 -11.00
N LYS A 86 2.53 -2.31 -10.74
CA LYS A 86 1.63 -3.05 -11.62
C LYS A 86 0.19 -2.75 -11.24
N LYS A 87 -0.72 -2.90 -12.20
CA LYS A 87 -2.14 -2.56 -12.02
C LYS A 87 -2.94 -3.85 -11.90
N ILE A 88 -3.72 -3.96 -10.84
CA ILE A 88 -4.71 -5.02 -10.65
C ILE A 88 -6.08 -4.39 -10.84
N LYS A 89 -6.80 -4.81 -11.88
CA LYS A 89 -8.13 -4.30 -12.17
C LYS A 89 -9.18 -5.13 -11.43
N GLU A 90 -10.05 -4.44 -10.70
CA GLU A 90 -11.28 -4.97 -10.10
C GLU A 90 -12.46 -4.11 -10.56
N GLY A 91 -13.33 -4.66 -11.40
CA GLY A 91 -14.41 -3.88 -12.01
C GLY A 91 -13.88 -2.67 -12.81
N ILE A 92 -14.10 -1.46 -12.29
CA ILE A 92 -13.61 -0.19 -12.86
C ILE A 92 -12.43 0.42 -12.09
N VAL A 93 -12.03 -0.16 -10.96
CA VAL A 93 -10.96 0.33 -10.08
C VAL A 93 -9.66 -0.38 -10.44
N TYR A 94 -8.54 0.32 -10.28
CA TYR A 94 -7.21 -0.25 -10.40
C TYR A 94 -6.51 -0.17 -9.05
N HIS A 95 -5.93 -1.27 -8.61
CA HIS A 95 -5.17 -1.39 -7.38
C HIS A 95 -3.69 -1.53 -7.72
N PRO A 96 -2.81 -0.70 -7.15
CA PRO A 96 -1.38 -0.81 -7.38
C PRO A 96 -0.80 -2.00 -6.61
N ALA A 97 0.15 -2.67 -7.24
CA ALA A 97 0.89 -3.77 -6.64
C ALA A 97 2.36 -3.76 -7.08
N LEU A 98 3.25 -4.33 -6.27
CA LEU A 98 4.66 -4.51 -6.62
C LEU A 98 4.96 -5.99 -6.81
N ILE A 99 5.76 -6.32 -7.82
CA ILE A 99 6.29 -7.68 -7.98
C ILE A 99 7.40 -7.85 -6.97
N LEU A 100 7.08 -8.47 -5.84
CA LEU A 100 8.04 -8.69 -4.76
C LEU A 100 9.01 -9.79 -5.16
N LYS A 101 8.53 -10.97 -5.49
CA LYS A 101 9.38 -12.16 -5.64
C LYS A 101 9.00 -12.97 -6.86
N VAL A 102 10.01 -13.51 -7.54
CA VAL A 102 9.85 -14.35 -8.72
C VAL A 102 10.69 -15.62 -8.52
N LYS A 103 10.05 -16.78 -8.61
CA LYS A 103 10.68 -18.07 -8.33
C LYS A 103 10.36 -19.10 -9.41
N GLY A 104 11.39 -19.81 -9.89
CA GLY A 104 11.19 -20.96 -10.78
C GLY A 104 10.53 -22.13 -10.04
N VAL A 105 9.48 -22.69 -10.64
CA VAL A 105 8.75 -23.87 -10.14
C VAL A 105 8.59 -24.90 -11.28
N SER A 106 8.19 -26.13 -10.97
CA SER A 106 8.10 -27.20 -11.99
C SER A 106 7.16 -26.87 -13.15
N ASN A 107 6.10 -26.09 -12.88
CA ASN A 107 5.05 -25.79 -13.86
C ASN A 107 5.19 -24.39 -14.50
N GLY A 108 6.31 -23.69 -14.24
CA GLY A 108 6.56 -22.35 -14.77
C GLY A 108 7.27 -21.47 -13.74
N THR A 109 6.76 -20.27 -13.54
CA THR A 109 7.37 -19.27 -12.67
C THR A 109 6.31 -18.70 -11.75
N GLU A 110 6.55 -18.88 -10.46
CA GLU A 110 5.73 -18.33 -9.40
C GLU A 110 6.10 -16.85 -9.23
N VAL A 111 5.10 -15.97 -9.36
CA VAL A 111 5.22 -14.52 -9.25
C VAL A 111 4.36 -14.07 -8.09
N HIS A 112 4.99 -13.42 -7.13
CA HIS A 112 4.38 -12.88 -5.91
C HIS A 112 4.24 -11.37 -6.05
N LEU A 113 3.00 -10.88 -6.06
CA LEU A 113 2.68 -9.46 -6.05
C LEU A 113 2.15 -9.03 -4.69
N ILE A 114 2.71 -7.96 -4.13
CA ILE A 114 2.20 -7.38 -2.89
C ILE A 114 1.35 -6.15 -3.12
N THR A 115 0.26 -6.03 -2.37
CA THR A 115 -0.65 -4.88 -2.35
C THR A 115 -1.24 -4.68 -0.95
N PHE A 116 -1.78 -3.49 -0.67
CA PHE A 116 -2.61 -3.24 0.52
C PHE A 116 -4.11 -3.42 0.25
N SER A 117 -4.50 -3.68 -1.00
CA SER A 117 -5.91 -3.79 -1.38
C SER A 117 -6.44 -5.21 -1.22
N THR A 118 -7.53 -5.35 -0.47
CA THR A 118 -8.37 -6.55 -0.49
C THR A 118 -9.37 -6.45 -1.64
N MET A 119 -9.51 -7.51 -2.44
CA MET A 119 -10.33 -7.53 -3.65
C MET A 119 -11.12 -8.84 -3.75
N GLU A 120 -12.09 -8.88 -4.66
CA GLU A 120 -12.80 -10.08 -5.09
C GLU A 120 -11.93 -10.89 -6.07
N TRP A 121 -11.04 -11.70 -5.50
CA TRP A 121 -10.00 -12.48 -6.20
C TRP A 121 -10.45 -13.23 -7.48
N PRO A 122 -11.67 -13.82 -7.56
CA PRO A 122 -12.11 -14.48 -8.78
C PRO A 122 -12.26 -13.57 -10.01
N PHE A 123 -12.39 -12.25 -9.79
CA PHE A 123 -12.74 -11.26 -10.82
C PHE A 123 -11.62 -10.27 -11.14
N ILE A 124 -10.46 -10.41 -10.51
CA ILE A 124 -9.33 -9.50 -10.77
C ILE A 124 -8.58 -9.85 -12.05
N ARG A 125 -8.01 -8.83 -12.69
CA ARG A 125 -7.07 -8.95 -13.80
C ARG A 125 -5.80 -8.17 -13.51
N THR A 126 -4.66 -8.83 -13.52
CA THR A 126 -3.37 -8.21 -13.20
C THR A 126 -2.59 -7.91 -14.47
N TYR A 127 -2.24 -6.65 -14.68
CA TYR A 127 -1.48 -6.15 -15.83
C TYR A 127 -0.01 -6.03 -15.43
N ILE A 128 0.81 -6.99 -15.89
CA ILE A 128 2.26 -7.01 -15.66
C ILE A 128 2.97 -6.07 -16.64
N SER A 129 2.46 -6.02 -17.86
CA SER A 129 2.77 -5.10 -18.94
C SER A 129 1.52 -4.89 -19.80
N ASP A 130 1.58 -3.99 -20.78
CA ASP A 130 0.45 -3.72 -21.69
C ASP A 130 -0.03 -4.98 -22.43
N ASP A 131 0.89 -5.91 -22.72
CA ASP A 131 0.61 -7.15 -23.46
C ASP A 131 0.46 -8.39 -22.57
N THR A 132 0.74 -8.29 -21.26
CA THR A 132 0.73 -9.44 -20.34
C THR A 132 -0.29 -9.23 -19.23
N VAL A 133 -1.43 -9.90 -19.38
CA VAL A 133 -2.53 -9.89 -18.43
C VAL A 133 -2.67 -11.27 -17.79
N LEU A 134 -2.66 -11.30 -16.46
CA LEU A 134 -2.87 -12.50 -15.66
C LEU A 134 -4.27 -12.47 -15.09
N GLU A 135 -5.08 -13.45 -15.48
CA GLU A 135 -6.42 -13.64 -14.94
C GLU A 135 -6.38 -14.65 -13.80
N ARG A 136 -7.16 -14.39 -12.74
CA ARG A 136 -7.38 -15.26 -11.58
C ARG A 136 -6.09 -15.74 -10.88
N PRO A 137 -5.78 -15.23 -9.67
CA PRO A 137 -4.61 -15.69 -8.94
C PRO A 137 -4.68 -17.18 -8.61
N GLU A 138 -3.52 -17.80 -8.48
CA GLU A 138 -3.43 -19.18 -7.99
C GLU A 138 -3.63 -19.22 -6.48
N ARG A 139 -2.97 -18.32 -5.74
CA ARG A 139 -3.19 -18.20 -4.30
C ARG A 139 -3.17 -16.75 -3.90
N VAL A 140 -3.92 -16.42 -2.86
CA VAL A 140 -3.81 -15.11 -2.19
C VAL A 140 -3.61 -15.35 -0.70
N TYR A 141 -2.63 -14.65 -0.13
CA TYR A 141 -2.30 -14.69 1.27
C TYR A 141 -2.48 -13.31 1.91
N LEU A 142 -2.89 -13.28 3.17
CA LEU A 142 -2.97 -12.09 4.01
C LEU A 142 -1.92 -12.21 5.12
N CYS A 143 -1.03 -11.23 5.21
CA CYS A 143 0.02 -11.16 6.22
C CYS A 143 -0.44 -10.27 7.40
N GLU A 144 0.17 -10.43 8.58
CA GLU A 144 -0.19 -9.66 9.79
C GLU A 144 -0.03 -8.14 9.59
N ASP A 145 0.92 -7.73 8.75
CA ASP A 145 1.19 -6.33 8.42
C ASP A 145 0.23 -5.77 7.33
N GLY A 146 -0.97 -6.36 7.20
CA GLY A 146 -2.03 -5.93 6.27
C GLY A 146 -1.68 -6.04 4.78
N ILE A 147 -0.54 -6.63 4.46
CA ILE A 147 -0.13 -6.92 3.08
C ILE A 147 -0.88 -8.13 2.57
N VAL A 148 -1.38 -7.98 1.36
CA VAL A 148 -1.90 -9.07 0.55
C VAL A 148 -0.79 -9.50 -0.42
N ASP A 149 -0.42 -10.78 -0.38
CA ASP A 149 0.42 -11.42 -1.39
C ASP A 149 -0.45 -12.20 -2.39
N ILE A 150 -0.28 -11.91 -3.67
CA ILE A 150 -1.03 -12.50 -4.77
C ILE A 150 -0.06 -13.31 -5.62
N SER A 151 -0.27 -14.61 -5.66
CA SER A 151 0.58 -15.57 -6.34
C SER A 151 0.00 -16.02 -7.67
N TYR A 152 0.82 -15.98 -8.72
CA TYR A 152 0.52 -16.53 -10.04
C TYR A 152 1.60 -17.51 -10.47
N THR A 153 1.26 -18.60 -11.15
CA THR A 153 2.22 -19.37 -11.95
C THR A 153 2.08 -19.02 -13.42
N ILE A 154 3.11 -18.40 -14.00
CA ILE A 154 3.15 -18.01 -15.40
C ILE A 154 4.11 -18.89 -16.21
N LYS A 155 3.87 -19.01 -17.52
CA LYS A 155 4.80 -19.63 -18.46
C LYS A 155 5.39 -18.55 -19.37
N GLY A 156 6.65 -18.70 -19.76
CA GLY A 156 7.32 -17.76 -20.67
C GLY A 156 8.33 -16.88 -19.97
N ILE A 157 8.45 -15.62 -20.42
CA ILE A 157 9.43 -14.65 -19.92
C ILE A 157 9.02 -14.14 -18.54
N TRP A 158 9.97 -14.09 -17.63
CA TRP A 158 9.71 -13.74 -16.24
C TRP A 158 9.75 -12.21 -16.08
N PRO A 159 8.74 -11.60 -15.45
CA PRO A 159 8.84 -10.19 -15.12
C PRO A 159 9.95 -9.97 -14.09
N PRO A 160 10.61 -8.80 -14.10
CA PRO A 160 11.62 -8.49 -13.08
C PRO A 160 10.96 -8.28 -11.72
N GLU A 161 11.67 -8.71 -10.67
CA GLU A 161 11.38 -8.29 -9.30
C GLU A 161 11.64 -6.79 -9.13
N ILE A 162 10.95 -6.18 -8.17
CA ILE A 162 11.28 -4.82 -7.76
C ILE A 162 12.71 -4.77 -7.19
N HIS A 163 13.49 -3.78 -7.62
CA HIS A 163 14.84 -3.57 -7.07
C HIS A 163 14.74 -3.13 -5.61
N ARG A 164 15.51 -3.81 -4.75
CA ARG A 164 15.56 -3.54 -3.32
C ARG A 164 16.66 -2.56 -2.98
N GLY A 165 16.35 -1.61 -2.11
CA GLY A 165 17.30 -0.66 -1.54
C GLY A 165 17.32 -0.73 -0.02
N LYS A 166 18.44 -0.35 0.59
CA LYS A 166 18.52 -0.18 2.05
C LYS A 166 18.20 1.26 2.40
N LEU A 167 17.28 1.47 3.33
CA LEU A 167 16.93 2.81 3.78
C LEU A 167 17.99 3.36 4.74
N GLU A 168 18.53 4.54 4.43
CA GLU A 168 19.47 5.28 5.29
C GLU A 168 18.78 6.44 6.03
N GLY A 169 17.55 6.22 6.48
CA GLY A 169 16.79 7.11 7.36
C GLY A 169 15.76 8.01 6.66
N LYS A 170 16.00 8.43 5.42
CA LYS A 170 15.03 9.19 4.61
C LYS A 170 14.67 8.44 3.33
N GLY A 171 13.48 8.72 2.81
CA GLY A 171 12.98 8.12 1.57
C GLY A 171 11.66 8.73 1.14
N ILE A 172 10.91 7.97 0.36
CA ILE A 172 9.62 8.37 -0.21
C ILE A 172 8.59 7.33 0.22
N LEU A 173 7.55 7.77 0.94
CA LEU A 173 6.37 6.98 1.27
C LEU A 173 5.34 7.16 0.16
N VAL A 174 4.93 6.04 -0.43
CA VAL A 174 3.91 5.96 -1.46
C VAL A 174 2.65 5.33 -0.89
N THR A 175 1.60 6.14 -0.78
CA THR A 175 0.31 5.72 -0.24
C THR A 175 -0.72 5.67 -1.36
N PRO A 176 -1.23 4.48 -1.72
CA PRO A 176 -2.31 4.37 -2.69
C PRO A 176 -3.63 4.86 -2.08
N ASP A 177 -4.39 5.66 -2.83
CA ASP A 177 -5.77 6.01 -2.47
C ASP A 177 -6.77 4.91 -2.86
N GLU A 178 -8.04 5.10 -2.51
CA GLU A 178 -9.14 4.16 -2.83
C GLU A 178 -9.35 3.94 -4.35
N LYS A 179 -8.87 4.86 -5.19
CA LYS A 179 -8.95 4.78 -6.65
C LYS A 179 -7.68 4.19 -7.27
N GLY A 180 -6.68 3.88 -6.45
CA GLY A 180 -5.36 3.40 -6.82
C GLY A 180 -4.41 4.47 -7.35
N ASN A 181 -4.70 5.75 -7.15
CA ASN A 181 -3.72 6.80 -7.42
C ASN A 181 -2.62 6.75 -6.36
N LEU A 182 -1.38 6.97 -6.79
CA LEU A 182 -0.21 6.96 -5.91
C LEU A 182 0.02 8.36 -5.37
N ASN A 183 0.01 8.51 -4.04
CA ASN A 183 0.38 9.76 -3.36
C ASN A 183 1.80 9.63 -2.83
N PHE A 184 2.65 10.60 -3.14
CA PHE A 184 4.07 10.61 -2.80
C PHE A 184 4.30 11.59 -1.65
N ASN A 185 4.86 11.09 -0.55
CA ASN A 185 5.18 11.88 0.63
C ASN A 185 6.62 11.60 1.07
N ALA A 186 7.27 12.58 1.68
CA ALA A 186 8.58 12.37 2.27
C ALA A 186 8.49 11.40 3.47
N PHE A 187 9.32 10.35 3.46
CA PHE A 187 9.49 9.45 4.61
C PHE A 187 10.71 9.90 5.42
N ASN A 188 10.51 10.25 6.69
CA ASN A 188 11.55 10.75 7.58
C ASN A 188 11.87 9.79 8.74
N GLY A 189 11.64 8.48 8.54
CA GLY A 189 11.88 7.45 9.56
C GLY A 189 10.65 7.08 10.38
N ASN A 190 9.50 7.69 10.11
CA ASN A 190 8.24 7.44 10.80
C ASN A 190 7.12 7.09 9.81
N CYS A 191 6.33 6.06 10.15
CA CYS A 191 5.17 5.67 9.37
C CYS A 191 3.94 6.48 9.81
N THR A 192 3.61 7.52 9.05
CA THR A 192 2.38 8.31 9.27
C THR A 192 1.15 7.61 8.72
N ASP A 193 1.33 6.85 7.64
CA ASP A 193 0.28 6.19 6.88
C ASP A 193 0.77 4.80 6.44
N ASN A 194 -0.17 3.95 6.05
CA ASN A 194 0.15 2.68 5.42
C ASN A 194 0.60 2.91 3.98
N GLY A 195 1.65 2.23 3.53
CA GLY A 195 2.17 2.44 2.18
C GLY A 195 3.51 1.75 1.93
N PHE A 196 4.02 1.96 0.72
CA PHE A 196 5.30 1.43 0.27
C PHE A 196 6.38 2.49 0.45
N VAL A 197 7.51 2.11 1.01
CA VAL A 197 8.64 3.02 1.23
C VAL A 197 9.72 2.72 0.21
N PHE A 198 10.19 3.78 -0.46
CA PHE A 198 11.29 3.75 -1.40
C PHE A 198 12.45 4.61 -0.90
N THR A 199 13.66 4.30 -1.34
CA THR A 199 14.84 5.17 -1.17
C THR A 199 14.68 6.45 -1.99
N ASP A 200 15.53 7.44 -1.72
CA ASP A 200 15.67 8.63 -2.55
C ASP A 200 16.16 8.32 -3.98
N THR A 201 16.75 7.16 -4.22
CA THR A 201 17.09 6.65 -5.56
C THR A 201 15.95 5.89 -6.25
N GLY A 202 14.80 5.73 -5.59
CA GLY A 202 13.61 5.04 -6.10
C GLY A 202 13.70 3.50 -6.05
N GLU A 203 14.50 2.95 -5.15
CA GLU A 203 14.55 1.50 -4.88
C GLU A 203 13.60 1.14 -3.74
N PHE A 204 12.96 -0.03 -3.81
CA PHE A 204 12.01 -0.45 -2.78
C PHE A 204 12.71 -0.79 -1.48
N ALA A 205 12.37 -0.06 -0.42
CA ALA A 205 13.04 -0.16 0.88
C ALA A 205 12.22 -0.94 1.91
N GLY A 206 10.90 -1.04 1.74
CA GLY A 206 10.02 -1.73 2.65
C GLY A 206 8.61 -1.17 2.64
N ILE A 207 7.87 -1.39 3.71
CA ILE A 207 6.51 -0.88 3.87
C ILE A 207 6.33 -0.19 5.22
N CYS A 208 5.32 0.66 5.27
CA CYS A 208 4.73 1.15 6.50
C CYS A 208 3.38 0.47 6.72
N PHE A 209 3.17 -0.08 7.91
CA PHE A 209 1.88 -0.57 8.35
C PHE A 209 1.70 -0.36 9.86
N GLY A 210 0.57 0.25 10.28
CA GLY A 210 0.24 0.38 11.70
C GLY A 210 1.32 1.11 12.51
N SER A 211 1.90 2.20 11.96
CA SER A 211 3.03 2.95 12.52
C SER A 211 4.39 2.21 12.57
N LYS A 212 4.47 0.96 12.08
CA LYS A 212 5.71 0.18 12.02
C LYS A 212 6.28 0.20 10.59
N PHE A 213 7.59 0.40 10.50
CA PHE A 213 8.33 0.19 9.27
C PHE A 213 8.86 -1.25 9.22
N ILE A 214 8.62 -1.96 8.13
CA ILE A 214 9.12 -3.32 7.87
C ILE A 214 9.99 -3.26 6.61
N GLY A 215 11.26 -3.65 6.76
CA GLY A 215 12.23 -3.55 5.66
C GLY A 215 11.98 -4.58 4.55
N ALA A 216 12.38 -4.25 3.33
CA ALA A 216 12.23 -5.14 2.17
C ALA A 216 12.87 -6.52 2.40
N GLU A 217 14.05 -6.60 3.02
CA GLU A 217 14.70 -7.89 3.32
C GLU A 217 13.88 -8.77 4.27
N GLU A 218 13.12 -8.19 5.19
CA GLU A 218 12.23 -8.92 6.08
C GLU A 218 11.03 -9.45 5.28
N LEU A 219 10.37 -8.59 4.50
CA LEU A 219 9.24 -8.98 3.64
C LEU A 219 9.60 -10.13 2.69
N TYR A 220 10.78 -10.09 2.08
CA TYR A 220 11.24 -11.16 1.20
C TYR A 220 11.49 -12.48 1.92
N ARG A 221 11.79 -12.47 3.21
CA ARG A 221 11.99 -13.69 4.00
C ARG A 221 10.66 -14.27 4.47
N THR A 222 9.73 -13.41 4.88
CA THR A 222 8.50 -13.83 5.55
C THR A 222 7.36 -14.11 4.58
N ILE A 223 7.30 -13.44 3.42
CA ILE A 223 6.22 -13.62 2.44
C ILE A 223 6.56 -14.73 1.43
N PRO A 224 5.67 -15.71 1.18
CA PRO A 224 4.34 -15.90 1.80
C PRO A 224 4.33 -16.80 3.05
N SER A 225 5.48 -17.30 3.51
CA SER A 225 5.58 -18.35 4.52
C SER A 225 4.90 -18.06 5.86
N GLU A 226 4.81 -16.80 6.27
CA GLU A 226 4.18 -16.37 7.52
C GLU A 226 2.77 -15.81 7.32
N CYS A 227 2.22 -15.87 6.11
CA CYS A 227 0.93 -15.29 5.77
C CYS A 227 -0.17 -16.36 5.72
N GLN A 228 -1.40 -15.97 6.04
CA GLN A 228 -2.56 -16.85 6.01
C GLN A 228 -3.15 -16.92 4.60
N THR A 229 -3.38 -18.12 4.07
CA THR A 229 -4.10 -18.29 2.80
C THR A 229 -5.56 -17.84 2.93
N ILE A 230 -5.98 -16.90 2.08
CA ILE A 230 -7.35 -16.37 2.02
C ILE A 230 -8.08 -16.71 0.71
N TYR A 231 -7.35 -17.12 -0.33
CA TYR A 231 -7.92 -17.62 -1.58
C TYR A 231 -7.09 -18.79 -2.09
N PRO A 232 -7.60 -20.03 -2.03
CA PRO A 232 -6.94 -21.18 -2.63
C PRO A 232 -7.30 -21.32 -4.11
N LYS A 233 -6.37 -21.83 -4.90
CA LYS A 233 -6.70 -22.43 -6.20
C LYS A 233 -7.60 -23.63 -5.94
N GLU A 234 -8.80 -23.63 -6.51
CA GLU A 234 -9.60 -24.85 -6.55
C GLU A 234 -8.84 -25.89 -7.37
N GLU A 235 -8.32 -26.91 -6.71
CA GLU A 235 -7.85 -28.12 -7.40
C GLU A 235 -9.08 -28.93 -7.81
N GLY A 236 -9.42 -28.85 -9.10
CA GLY A 236 -10.14 -29.93 -9.81
C GLY A 236 -11.49 -30.36 -9.24
N ARG A 237 -12.46 -29.46 -9.15
CA ARG A 237 -13.85 -29.84 -9.42
C ARG A 237 -14.25 -29.20 -10.73
N ASP A 238 -13.87 -29.85 -11.83
CA ASP A 238 -14.70 -29.83 -13.01
C ASP A 238 -16.11 -30.19 -12.53
N ALA A 239 -16.99 -29.19 -12.56
CA ALA A 239 -18.40 -29.41 -12.42
C ALA A 239 -18.81 -30.20 -13.66
N ASP A 240 -18.68 -31.53 -13.57
CA ASP A 240 -19.35 -32.47 -14.43
C ASP A 240 -20.84 -32.38 -14.09
N ILE A 241 -21.46 -31.30 -14.57
CA ILE A 241 -22.90 -31.11 -14.61
C ILE A 241 -23.37 -31.51 -16.01
N GLN A 242 -22.89 -32.64 -16.53
CA GLN A 242 -23.68 -33.39 -17.51
C GLN A 242 -24.71 -34.18 -16.73
N GLY A 243 -25.90 -33.58 -16.60
CA GLY A 243 -27.10 -34.30 -16.19
C GLY A 243 -27.38 -35.41 -17.20
N GLU A 244 -27.01 -36.63 -16.83
CA GLU A 244 -27.47 -37.85 -17.47
C GLU A 244 -28.96 -38.02 -17.10
N ASN A 245 -29.84 -37.53 -17.98
CA ASN A 245 -31.24 -37.92 -17.96
C ASN A 245 -31.35 -39.26 -18.71
N GLY A 246 -31.26 -40.35 -17.95
CA GLY A 246 -31.77 -41.67 -18.33
C GLY A 246 -33.15 -41.91 -17.74
#